data_AF-A0A1E3GR20-F1
#
_entry.id   AF-A0A1E3GR20-F1
#
_cell.length_a   1.000
_cell.length_b   1.000
_cell.length_c   1.000
_cell.angle_alpha   90.00
_cell.angle_beta   90.00
_cell.angle_gamma   90.00
#
_symmetry.space_group_name_H-M   'P 1'
#
loop_
_entity.id
_entity.type
_entity.pdbx_description
1 polymer ?
#
loop_
_entity_poly.entity_id
_entity_poly.type
_entity_poly.pdbx_seq_one_letter_code
_entity_poly.pdbx_strand_id
1 'polypeptide(L)'
;MMALHPGLVREDKLADADDPDRTDGCVFSHPVNRTSLNGVTGKPSAATKVDGEKLFNWMCEDLTQLVMKAINEHPPLDHSYHQSLVLNN
;
A
#
# COMPACT_ATOMS: atom_id res chain seq x y z
N MET A 1 -4.90 8.24 6.58
CA MET A 1 -5.38 8.59 7.94
C MET A 1 -6.04 9.96 7.99
N MET A 2 -5.33 11.05 7.72
CA MET A 2 -5.87 12.43 7.80
C MET A 2 -7.18 12.68 7.03
N ALA A 3 -7.35 12.06 5.85
CA ALA A 3 -8.58 12.16 5.06
C ALA A 3 -9.79 11.40 5.64
N LEU A 4 -9.58 10.17 6.11
CA LEU A 4 -10.66 9.25 6.48
C LEU A 4 -10.96 9.25 7.99
N HIS A 5 -9.93 9.38 8.81
CA HIS A 5 -9.98 9.32 10.27
C HIS A 5 -9.13 10.44 10.88
N PRO A 6 -9.47 11.72 10.66
CA PRO A 6 -8.68 12.85 11.14
C PRO A 6 -8.52 12.85 12.67
N GLY A 7 -9.51 12.38 13.43
CA GLY A 7 -9.45 12.30 14.90
C GLY A 7 -8.38 11.34 15.45
N LEU A 8 -7.76 10.50 14.60
CA LEU A 8 -6.62 9.66 14.97
C LEU A 8 -5.27 10.33 14.68
N VAL A 9 -5.27 11.50 14.04
CA VAL A 9 -4.06 12.26 13.70
C VAL A 9 -3.83 13.31 14.79
N ARG A 10 -2.60 13.32 15.32
CA ARG A 10 -2.14 14.35 16.26
C ARG A 10 -1.45 15.46 15.46
N GLU A 11 -2.25 16.35 14.88
CA GLU A 11 -1.77 17.41 13.99
C GLU A 11 -0.73 18.32 14.66
N ASP A 12 -0.90 18.55 15.97
CA ASP A 12 0.03 19.31 16.82
C ASP A 12 1.45 18.72 16.87
N LYS A 13 1.61 17.44 16.53
CA LYS A 13 2.91 16.73 16.56
C LYS A 13 3.56 16.57 15.20
N LEU A 14 2.88 16.92 14.11
CA LEU A 14 3.37 16.64 12.75
C LEU A 14 4.67 17.38 12.43
N ALA A 15 4.80 18.63 12.88
CA ALA A 15 5.99 19.46 12.61
C ALA A 15 7.28 18.84 13.16
N ASP A 16 7.20 18.10 14.27
CA ASP A 16 8.34 17.47 14.96
C ASP A 16 8.43 15.96 14.69
N ALA A 17 7.53 15.40 13.88
CA ALA A 17 7.46 13.96 13.62
C ALA A 17 8.36 13.49 12.47
N ASP A 18 8.89 14.41 11.67
CA ASP A 18 9.76 14.07 10.55
C ASP A 18 11.04 13.37 11.02
N ASP A 19 11.43 12.31 10.32
CA ASP A 19 12.63 11.56 10.62
C ASP A 19 13.18 10.96 9.31
N PRO A 20 14.37 11.34 8.84
CA PRO A 20 14.86 10.91 7.53
C PRO A 20 15.02 9.40 7.42
N ASP A 21 14.88 8.89 6.20
CA ASP A 21 15.25 7.52 5.90
C ASP A 21 16.77 7.33 5.99
N ARG A 22 17.19 6.35 6.80
CA ARG A 22 18.60 5.96 7.02
C ARG A 22 18.91 4.58 6.46
N THR A 23 17.94 3.97 5.79
CA THR A 23 18.04 2.62 5.21
C THR A 23 18.39 2.64 3.74
N ASP A 24 18.47 3.83 3.13
CA ASP A 24 18.90 3.97 1.74
C ASP A 24 20.29 3.34 1.52
N GLY A 25 20.38 2.43 0.55
CA GLY A 25 21.58 1.65 0.26
C GLY A 25 21.91 0.52 1.25
N CYS A 26 21.12 0.31 2.31
CA CYS A 26 21.31 -0.84 3.20
C CYS A 26 20.80 -2.14 2.54
N VAL A 27 21.61 -3.20 2.59
CA VAL A 27 21.22 -4.53 2.10
C VAL A 27 20.53 -5.37 3.19
N PHE A 28 20.92 -5.18 4.45
CA PHE A 28 20.36 -5.91 5.58
C PHE A 28 19.27 -5.11 6.29
N SER A 29 18.28 -5.81 6.85
CA SER A 29 17.26 -5.18 7.69
C SER A 29 17.84 -4.77 9.03
N HIS A 30 17.64 -3.50 9.39
CA HIS A 30 18.04 -2.96 10.68
C HIS A 30 16.81 -2.75 11.58
N PRO A 31 16.92 -3.00 12.90
CA PRO A 31 15.83 -2.73 13.84
C PRO A 31 15.42 -1.25 13.85
N VAL A 32 14.12 -0.97 14.10
CA VAL A 32 13.56 0.40 14.05
C VAL A 32 14.29 1.38 14.96
N ASN A 33 14.70 0.97 16.17
CA ASN A 33 15.46 1.83 17.09
C ASN A 33 16.89 2.13 16.62
N ARG A 34 17.31 1.61 15.46
CA ARG A 34 18.58 1.91 14.78
C ARG A 34 18.39 2.70 13.49
N THR A 35 17.16 2.78 12.97
CA THR A 35 16.83 3.50 11.74
C THR A 35 15.98 4.73 11.97
N SER A 36 15.28 4.81 13.11
CA SER A 36 14.41 5.91 13.51
C SER A 36 14.62 6.33 14.96
N LEU A 37 14.53 7.64 15.21
CA LEU A 37 14.63 8.27 16.52
C LEU A 37 13.27 8.40 17.22
N ASN A 38 12.17 8.47 16.46
CA ASN A 38 10.82 8.74 16.97
C ASN A 38 9.77 7.71 16.51
N GLY A 39 10.20 6.65 15.80
CA GLY A 39 9.35 5.62 15.20
C GLY A 39 8.81 5.96 13.81
N VAL A 40 9.15 7.13 13.26
CA VAL A 40 8.75 7.57 11.91
C VAL A 40 9.90 7.37 10.92
N THR A 41 9.57 7.24 9.65
CA THR A 41 10.52 7.37 8.54
C THR A 41 9.84 8.19 7.44
N GLY A 42 10.46 9.29 7.03
CA GLY A 42 9.94 10.25 6.05
C GLY A 42 9.43 11.55 6.67
N LYS A 43 8.52 12.21 5.96
CA LYS A 43 8.02 13.57 6.25
C LYS A 43 6.50 13.64 6.42
N PRO A 44 5.92 13.09 7.50
CA PRO A 44 4.49 13.25 7.77
C PRO A 44 4.07 14.72 7.92
N SER A 45 4.99 15.65 8.23
CA SER A 45 4.71 17.09 8.28
C SER A 45 4.17 17.67 6.96
N ALA A 46 4.53 17.04 5.83
CA ALA A 46 4.10 17.47 4.50
C ALA A 46 2.74 16.90 4.08
N ALA A 47 2.12 16.05 4.89
CA ALA A 47 0.86 15.42 4.55
C ALA A 47 -0.29 16.44 4.59
N THR A 48 -1.18 16.38 3.60
CA THR A 48 -2.42 17.15 3.60
C THR A 48 -3.63 16.24 3.48
N LYS A 49 -4.80 16.75 3.93
CA LYS A 49 -6.08 16.05 3.79
C LYS A 49 -6.39 15.79 2.31
N VAL A 50 -6.15 16.81 1.47
CA VAL A 50 -6.43 16.77 0.02
C VAL A 50 -5.59 15.69 -0.67
N ASP A 51 -4.32 15.57 -0.32
CA ASP A 51 -3.46 14.51 -0.89
C ASP A 51 -3.93 13.13 -0.46
N GLY A 52 -4.37 12.99 0.80
CA GLY A 52 -4.94 11.75 1.32
C GLY A 52 -6.24 11.35 0.60
N GLU A 53 -7.13 12.30 0.29
CA GLU A 53 -8.36 12.05 -0.48
C GLU A 53 -8.05 11.60 -1.91
N LYS A 54 -7.14 12.30 -2.59
CA LYS A 54 -6.70 11.95 -3.95
C LYS A 54 -6.10 10.54 -4.00
N LEU A 55 -5.17 10.25 -3.09
CA LEU A 55 -4.50 8.95 -3.01
C LEU A 55 -5.50 7.82 -2.76
N PHE A 56 -6.46 8.04 -1.85
CA PHE A 56 -7.48 7.03 -1.56
C PHE A 56 -8.39 6.75 -2.76
N ASN A 57 -8.82 7.80 -3.46
CA ASN A 57 -9.63 7.65 -4.66
C ASN A 57 -8.90 6.87 -5.76
N TRP A 58 -7.61 7.15 -6.00
CA TRP A 58 -6.80 6.39 -6.96
C TRP A 58 -6.71 4.91 -6.59
N MET A 59 -6.46 4.59 -5.31
CA MET A 59 -6.42 3.19 -4.86
C MET A 59 -7.76 2.47 -5.08
N CYS A 60 -8.88 3.13 -4.77
CA CYS A 60 -10.20 2.55 -5.01
C CYS A 60 -10.48 2.34 -6.48
N GLU A 61 -10.15 3.32 -7.33
CA GLU A 61 -10.33 3.24 -8.78
C GLU A 61 -9.54 2.07 -9.38
N ASP A 62 -8.23 2.02 -9.14
CA ASP A 62 -7.35 0.99 -9.71
C ASP A 62 -7.74 -0.42 -9.24
N LEU A 63 -8.03 -0.58 -7.94
CA LEU A 63 -8.45 -1.87 -7.41
C LEU A 63 -9.79 -2.30 -7.98
N THR A 64 -10.75 -1.37 -8.09
CA THR A 64 -12.07 -1.68 -8.67
C THR A 64 -11.92 -2.12 -10.11
N GLN A 65 -11.11 -1.44 -10.91
CA GLN A 65 -10.84 -1.83 -12.30
C GLN A 65 -10.24 -3.24 -12.38
N LEU A 66 -9.28 -3.57 -11.52
CA LEU A 66 -8.68 -4.91 -11.48
C LEU A 66 -9.70 -6.00 -11.09
N VAL A 67 -10.51 -5.74 -10.08
CA VAL A 67 -11.57 -6.67 -9.64
C VAL A 67 -12.61 -6.87 -10.74
N MET A 68 -13.05 -5.79 -11.39
CA MET A 68 -14.00 -5.88 -12.50
C MET A 68 -13.42 -6.62 -13.70
N LYS A 69 -12.12 -6.48 -13.98
CA LYS A 69 -11.44 -7.31 -14.98
C LYS A 69 -11.48 -8.79 -14.58
N ALA A 70 -11.09 -9.11 -13.35
CA ALA A 70 -11.05 -10.48 -12.85
C ALA A 70 -12.42 -11.17 -12.86
N ILE A 71 -13.50 -10.44 -12.54
CA ILE A 71 -14.87 -10.97 -12.57
C ILE A 71 -15.29 -11.41 -13.98
N ASN A 72 -14.81 -10.71 -15.01
CA ASN A 72 -15.16 -10.99 -16.41
C ASN A 72 -14.14 -11.88 -17.12
N GLU A 73 -13.03 -12.22 -16.46
CA GLU A 73 -11.98 -13.04 -17.05
C GLU A 73 -12.43 -14.49 -17.13
N HIS A 74 -12.19 -15.10 -18.29
CA HIS A 74 -12.42 -16.52 -18.52
C HIS A 74 -11.08 -17.26 -18.53
N PRO A 75 -11.03 -18.53 -18.08
CA PRO A 75 -9.80 -19.30 -18.15
C PRO A 75 -9.31 -19.37 -19.61
N PRO A 76 -8.00 -19.25 -19.88
CA PRO A 76 -7.46 -19.28 -21.25
C PRO A 76 -7.74 -20.60 -21.99
N LEU A 77 -7.98 -21.67 -21.25
CA LEU A 77 -8.39 -22.97 -21.78
C LEU A 77 -9.79 -23.28 -21.25
N ASP A 78 -10.68 -23.70 -22.15
CA ASP A 78 -12.05 -24.12 -21.82
C ASP A 78 -12.07 -25.58 -21.31
N HIS A 79 -11.28 -25.84 -20.28
CA HIS A 79 -11.20 -27.14 -19.62
C HIS A 79 -11.45 -26.98 -18.12
N SER A 80 -12.28 -27.86 -17.57
CA SER A 80 -12.51 -27.89 -16.13
C SER A 80 -11.21 -28.20 -15.38
N TYR A 81 -10.96 -27.47 -14.29
CA TYR A 81 -9.85 -27.76 -13.37
C TYR A 81 -9.94 -29.15 -12.71
N HIS A 82 -11.08 -29.84 -12.83
CA HIS A 82 -11.27 -31.18 -12.30
C HIS A 82 -10.96 -32.28 -13.33
N GLN A 83 -10.54 -31.94 -14.55
CA GLN A 83 -10.18 -32.88 -15.60
C GLN A 83 -8.68 -32.79 -15.91
N SER A 84 -8.05 -33.95 -16.11
CA SER A 84 -6.66 -34.00 -16.61
C SER A 84 -6.60 -33.53 -18.05
N LEU A 85 -5.65 -32.63 -18.35
CA LEU A 85 -5.33 -32.23 -19.73
C LEU A 85 -4.47 -33.26 -20.46
N VAL A 86 -3.90 -34.23 -19.74
CA VAL A 86 -3.11 -35.31 -20.33
C VAL A 86 -4.07 -36.42 -20.75
N LEU A 87 -4.16 -36.67 -22.05
CA LEU A 87 -4.85 -37.84 -22.60
C LEU A 87 -4.19 -39.11 -22.06
N ASN A 88 -4.95 -39.94 -21.35
CA ASN A 88 -4.50 -41.27 -20.97
C ASN A 88 -4.35 -42.10 -22.26
N ASN A 89 -3.11 -42.40 -22.64
CA ASN A 89 -2.78 -43.32 -23.73
C ASN A 89 -3.13 -44.76 -23.38
#